data_AF-A0A544QP77-F1
#
_entry.id   AF-A0A544QP77-F1
#
_cell.length_a   1.000
_cell.length_b   1.000
_cell.length_c   1.000
_cell.angle_alpha   90.00
_cell.angle_beta   90.00
_cell.angle_gamma   90.00
#
_symmetry.space_group_name_H-M   'P 1'
#
loop_
_entity.id
_entity.type
_entity.pdbx_description
1 polymer ?
#
loop_
_entity_poly.entity_id
_entity_poly.type
_entity_poly.pdbx_seq_one_letter_code
_entity_poly.pdbx_strand_id
1 'polypeptide(L)'
;MSSTGSIHWSETLHTLLVSASASSNDIVEFIDETVPDGENKLYDNKRQAFIHTDGSDVGKEREFKLLKHICALANTRGEQRYRYLFIGFSDEGGFIGASDWNSKGGEHLVEVDEARVQDLLSDSLDPMPEITRTLIEYNDNKAAVLQIEREDSPPVLFDTSIKSDGGSRTLVKKGVAYIRKGSQSRLMRNSDYRVIIERREDLVNDKINEALQGLSRMVGISSDQLENLDISVTSSDDGVPIDEIVTTEGYSDLNKRLSLSVKEWNSSGELYSSRKVIYKMLKRGEELDLNDEKCEFLAQSSINNNFPPAEWIIAHSEDLGDCLSDFYKNQLNGRMISVFESVNYLMKNEEILRAIADNEDMNFNTSNAEEYIENIQSPVSKKIQQLTSRQNITIAGHDHSIDNLVSSGGPLETGLEEVVDRLISSDEANDRSILRDLEYTRLARHVDSK
;
A
#
# COMPACT_ATOMS: atom_id res chain seq x y z
N MET A 1 -16.07 38.43 3.93
CA MET A 1 -16.93 38.13 2.77
C MET A 1 -17.04 36.61 2.72
N SER A 2 -18.15 36.06 3.20
CA SER A 2 -18.39 34.61 3.20
C SER A 2 -18.70 34.18 1.77
N SER A 3 -17.85 33.35 1.17
CA SER A 3 -18.26 32.59 -0.01
C SER A 3 -19.44 31.71 0.39
N THR A 4 -20.61 31.98 -0.14
CA THR A 4 -21.70 31.00 -0.17
C THR A 4 -21.19 29.81 -0.98
N GLY A 5 -20.57 28.84 -0.31
CA GLY A 5 -20.05 27.63 -0.94
C GLY A 5 -21.20 26.92 -1.63
N SER A 6 -21.09 26.72 -2.95
CA SER A 6 -22.06 25.90 -3.66
C SER A 6 -22.04 24.51 -3.05
N ILE A 7 -23.20 24.01 -2.65
CA ILE A 7 -23.36 22.63 -2.18
C ILE A 7 -22.87 21.69 -3.29
N HIS A 8 -21.98 20.77 -2.96
CA HIS A 8 -21.44 19.81 -3.91
C HIS A 8 -22.55 18.90 -4.45
N TRP A 9 -22.51 18.49 -5.73
CA TRP A 9 -23.58 17.69 -6.35
C TRP A 9 -23.90 16.42 -5.58
N SER A 10 -22.91 15.82 -4.92
CA SER A 10 -23.08 14.61 -4.12
C SER A 10 -24.01 14.80 -2.91
N GLU A 11 -24.01 15.99 -2.31
CA GLU A 11 -24.91 16.34 -1.19
C GLU A 11 -26.31 16.69 -1.72
N THR A 12 -26.37 17.34 -2.88
CA THR A 12 -27.64 17.64 -3.57
C THR A 12 -28.35 16.36 -3.99
N LEU A 13 -27.62 15.39 -4.56
CA LEU A 13 -28.17 14.09 -4.94
C LEU A 13 -28.68 13.33 -3.72
N HIS A 14 -27.94 13.34 -2.60
CA HIS A 14 -28.41 12.74 -1.35
C HIS A 14 -29.76 13.34 -0.93
N THR A 15 -29.86 14.67 -0.91
CA THR A 15 -31.09 15.40 -0.58
C THR A 15 -32.24 15.00 -1.51
N LEU A 16 -31.96 14.82 -2.80
CA LEU A 16 -32.93 14.38 -3.79
C LEU A 16 -33.38 12.92 -3.53
N LEU A 17 -32.45 12.01 -3.25
CA LEU A 17 -32.73 10.59 -3.01
C LEU A 17 -33.55 10.36 -1.73
N VAL A 18 -33.33 11.14 -0.67
CA VAL A 18 -34.10 11.03 0.58
C VAL A 18 -35.40 11.83 0.57
N SER A 19 -35.62 12.65 -0.44
CA SER A 19 -36.83 13.46 -0.55
C SER A 19 -38.02 12.61 -0.97
N ALA A 20 -39.06 12.58 -0.13
CA ALA A 20 -40.31 11.88 -0.43
C ALA A 20 -41.06 12.44 -1.66
N SER A 21 -40.69 13.63 -2.15
CA SER A 21 -41.32 14.26 -3.31
C SER A 21 -40.52 14.13 -4.61
N ALA A 22 -39.30 13.59 -4.57
CA ALA A 22 -38.49 13.42 -5.77
C ALA A 22 -39.02 12.27 -6.62
N SER A 23 -39.22 12.50 -7.92
CA SER A 23 -39.60 11.44 -8.85
C SER A 23 -38.36 10.75 -9.42
N SER A 24 -38.52 9.52 -9.92
CA SER A 24 -37.47 8.82 -10.67
C SER A 24 -36.92 9.65 -11.84
N ASN A 25 -37.79 10.44 -12.49
CA ASN A 25 -37.39 11.32 -13.58
C ASN A 25 -36.44 12.42 -13.10
N ASP A 26 -36.75 13.08 -11.99
CA ASP A 26 -35.90 14.14 -11.43
C ASP A 26 -34.52 13.60 -11.03
N ILE A 27 -34.46 12.38 -10.52
CA ILE A 27 -33.20 11.72 -10.14
C ILE A 27 -32.37 11.41 -11.39
N VAL A 28 -32.98 10.85 -12.44
CA VAL A 28 -32.29 10.53 -13.70
C VAL A 28 -31.79 11.79 -14.38
N GLU A 29 -32.64 12.82 -14.50
CA GLU A 29 -32.29 14.11 -15.09
C GLU A 29 -31.13 14.77 -14.31
N PHE A 30 -31.18 14.74 -12.98
CA PHE A 30 -30.08 15.25 -12.16
C PHE A 30 -28.77 14.49 -12.41
N ILE A 31 -28.81 13.16 -12.47
CA ILE A 31 -27.61 12.34 -12.71
C ILE A 31 -27.01 12.68 -14.08
N ASP A 32 -27.83 12.75 -15.13
CA ASP A 32 -27.37 12.97 -16.49
C ASP A 32 -26.89 14.41 -16.74
N GLU A 33 -27.49 15.41 -16.09
CA GLU A 33 -27.16 16.83 -16.34
C GLU A 33 -26.12 17.41 -15.36
N THR A 34 -26.05 16.89 -14.14
CA THR A 34 -25.30 17.54 -13.04
C THR A 34 -24.07 16.75 -12.59
N VAL A 35 -24.06 15.42 -12.71
CA VAL A 35 -22.90 14.62 -12.29
C VAL A 35 -21.78 14.77 -13.31
N PRO A 36 -20.58 15.26 -12.92
CA PRO A 36 -19.53 15.55 -13.88
C PRO A 36 -18.77 14.29 -14.33
N ASP A 37 -18.62 14.11 -15.64
CA ASP A 37 -17.92 12.99 -16.31
C ASP A 37 -16.44 12.77 -15.86
N GLY A 38 -15.86 13.74 -15.13
CA GLY A 38 -14.49 13.72 -14.63
C GLY A 38 -14.32 13.27 -13.18
N GLU A 39 -15.37 13.30 -12.34
CA GLU A 39 -15.27 12.96 -10.92
C GLU A 39 -15.47 11.47 -10.64
N ASN A 40 -14.82 10.66 -11.46
CA ASN A 40 -14.86 9.20 -11.42
C ASN A 40 -14.40 8.59 -10.09
N LYS A 41 -13.87 9.38 -9.15
CA LYS A 41 -13.56 8.95 -7.77
C LYS A 41 -14.80 8.84 -6.89
N LEU A 42 -15.82 9.66 -7.14
CA LEU A 42 -16.98 9.80 -6.26
C LEU A 42 -18.14 8.92 -6.68
N TYR A 43 -18.16 8.49 -7.94
CA TYR A 43 -19.16 7.56 -8.42
C TYR A 43 -18.59 6.51 -9.38
N ASP A 44 -19.39 5.49 -9.66
CA ASP A 44 -19.14 4.50 -10.70
C ASP A 44 -20.44 4.14 -11.40
N ASN A 45 -20.38 4.02 -12.73
CA ASN A 45 -21.50 3.51 -13.52
C ASN A 45 -21.31 2.02 -13.74
N LYS A 46 -22.39 1.27 -13.62
CA LYS A 46 -22.44 -0.14 -13.97
C LYS A 46 -23.74 -0.41 -14.67
N ARG A 47 -23.67 -1.19 -15.75
CA ARG A 47 -24.86 -1.67 -16.42
C ARG A 47 -25.67 -2.61 -15.54
N GLN A 48 -25.01 -3.44 -14.73
CA GLN A 48 -25.61 -4.51 -13.94
C GLN A 48 -24.82 -4.78 -12.65
N ALA A 49 -25.50 -5.30 -11.62
CA ALA A 49 -24.92 -5.74 -10.36
C ALA A 49 -25.70 -6.93 -9.76
N PHE A 50 -25.00 -7.89 -9.17
CA PHE A 50 -25.56 -9.15 -8.66
C PHE A 50 -25.13 -9.38 -7.21
N ILE A 51 -26.04 -9.89 -6.38
CA ILE A 51 -25.81 -10.15 -4.95
C ILE A 51 -25.54 -11.64 -4.69
N HIS A 52 -26.29 -12.53 -5.33
CA HIS A 52 -26.19 -13.97 -5.08
C HIS A 52 -25.92 -14.75 -6.36
N THR A 53 -25.26 -15.88 -6.15
CA THR A 53 -24.64 -16.70 -7.17
C THR A 53 -25.29 -18.07 -7.11
N ASP A 54 -25.55 -18.68 -8.25
CA ASP A 54 -25.99 -20.09 -8.37
C ASP A 54 -24.89 -21.08 -7.94
N GLY A 55 -23.92 -20.65 -7.13
CA GLY A 55 -22.69 -21.37 -6.77
C GLY A 55 -21.61 -21.35 -7.86
N SER A 56 -21.92 -20.94 -9.09
CA SER A 56 -20.98 -20.97 -10.20
C SER A 56 -19.82 -19.98 -10.04
N ASP A 57 -18.68 -20.30 -10.66
CA ASP A 57 -17.53 -19.38 -10.78
C ASP A 57 -17.93 -17.99 -11.28
N VAL A 58 -18.80 -17.96 -12.29
CA VAL A 58 -19.29 -16.74 -12.92
C VAL A 58 -20.10 -15.91 -11.93
N GLY A 59 -20.92 -16.56 -11.12
CA GLY A 59 -21.63 -15.88 -10.05
C GLY A 59 -20.67 -15.29 -9.02
N LYS A 60 -19.75 -16.07 -8.47
CA LYS A 60 -18.79 -15.58 -7.44
C LYS A 60 -17.93 -14.42 -7.95
N GLU A 61 -17.57 -14.43 -9.24
CA GLU A 61 -16.90 -13.29 -9.87
C GLU A 61 -17.77 -12.03 -9.96
N ARG A 62 -19.08 -12.17 -10.15
CA ARG A 62 -20.02 -11.03 -10.19
C ARG A 62 -20.25 -10.44 -8.80
N GLU A 63 -20.46 -11.29 -7.80
CA GLU A 63 -20.58 -10.90 -6.39
C GLU A 63 -19.32 -10.16 -5.93
N PHE A 64 -18.14 -10.73 -6.19
CA PHE A 64 -16.86 -10.09 -5.89
C PHE A 64 -16.73 -8.71 -6.57
N LYS A 65 -17.17 -8.56 -7.82
CA LYS A 65 -17.12 -7.25 -8.51
C LYS A 65 -17.96 -6.19 -7.78
N LEU A 66 -19.17 -6.53 -7.35
CA LEU A 66 -20.03 -5.61 -6.58
C LEU A 66 -19.35 -5.21 -5.27
N LEU A 67 -18.94 -6.19 -4.45
CA LEU A 67 -18.27 -5.97 -3.17
C LEU A 67 -16.99 -5.15 -3.31
N LYS A 68 -16.19 -5.44 -4.35
CA LYS A 68 -14.96 -4.70 -4.65
C LYS A 68 -15.24 -3.22 -4.90
N HIS A 69 -16.29 -2.88 -5.65
CA HIS A 69 -16.65 -1.49 -5.93
C HIS A 69 -17.16 -0.77 -4.68
N ILE A 70 -17.97 -1.45 -3.88
CA ILE A 70 -18.46 -0.92 -2.60
C ILE A 70 -17.31 -0.64 -1.64
N CYS A 71 -16.45 -1.63 -1.39
CA CYS A 71 -15.24 -1.49 -0.57
C CYS A 71 -14.35 -0.34 -1.10
N ALA A 72 -14.13 -0.27 -2.42
CA ALA A 72 -13.33 0.79 -3.01
C ALA A 72 -13.92 2.19 -2.82
N LEU A 73 -15.24 2.35 -2.95
CA LEU A 73 -15.92 3.64 -2.78
C LEU A 73 -15.92 4.07 -1.31
N ALA A 74 -16.26 3.16 -0.38
CA ALA A 74 -16.23 3.43 1.06
C ALA A 74 -14.83 3.87 1.55
N ASN A 75 -13.77 3.26 0.98
CA ASN A 75 -12.39 3.62 1.31
C ASN A 75 -11.86 4.87 0.59
N THR A 76 -12.57 5.38 -0.43
CA THR A 76 -12.11 6.53 -1.23
C THR A 76 -12.07 7.82 -0.43
N ARG A 77 -10.88 8.41 -0.37
CA ARG A 77 -10.67 9.69 0.29
C ARG A 77 -11.20 10.86 -0.57
N GLY A 78 -11.81 11.82 0.11
CA GLY A 78 -12.38 13.05 -0.44
C GLY A 78 -13.09 13.83 0.67
N GLU A 79 -13.42 15.09 0.44
CA GLU A 79 -14.15 15.93 1.40
C GLU A 79 -15.61 15.50 1.52
N GLN A 80 -16.20 15.15 0.38
CA GLN A 80 -17.58 14.74 0.20
C GLN A 80 -17.89 13.51 1.06
N ARG A 81 -19.06 13.49 1.70
CA ARG A 81 -19.52 12.37 2.53
C ARG A 81 -20.03 11.21 1.68
N TYR A 82 -20.86 11.51 0.68
CA TYR A 82 -21.53 10.49 -0.11
C TYR A 82 -20.77 10.10 -1.38
N ARG A 83 -20.84 8.81 -1.71
CA ARG A 83 -20.31 8.19 -2.92
C ARG A 83 -21.43 7.38 -3.56
N TYR A 84 -21.36 7.18 -4.87
CA TYR A 84 -22.47 6.56 -5.59
C TYR A 84 -22.04 5.41 -6.51
N LEU A 85 -22.83 4.35 -6.53
CA LEU A 85 -22.73 3.31 -7.54
C LEU A 85 -24.06 3.27 -8.29
N PHE A 86 -24.03 3.72 -9.54
CA PHE A 86 -25.19 3.84 -10.42
C PHE A 86 -25.35 2.57 -11.24
N ILE A 87 -26.38 1.78 -10.94
CA ILE A 87 -26.70 0.51 -11.59
C ILE A 87 -27.81 0.72 -12.62
N GLY A 88 -27.60 0.27 -13.86
CA GLY A 88 -28.49 0.54 -14.99
C GLY A 88 -28.11 1.80 -15.78
N PHE A 89 -26.84 2.23 -15.66
CA PHE A 89 -26.28 3.37 -16.37
C PHE A 89 -25.14 2.91 -17.28
N SER A 90 -24.96 3.61 -18.40
CA SER A 90 -23.85 3.33 -19.32
C SER A 90 -22.51 3.79 -18.72
N ASP A 91 -21.40 3.17 -19.13
CA ASP A 91 -20.06 3.57 -18.65
C ASP A 91 -19.71 5.02 -19.02
N GLU A 92 -20.35 5.56 -20.08
CA GLU A 92 -20.21 6.94 -20.55
C GLU A 92 -21.24 7.90 -19.92
N GLY A 93 -22.08 7.41 -18.99
CA GLY A 93 -23.24 8.16 -18.46
C GLY A 93 -24.53 7.82 -19.22
N GLY A 94 -25.66 8.33 -18.76
CA GLY A 94 -26.96 8.04 -19.36
C GLY A 94 -27.66 6.81 -18.78
N PHE A 95 -28.93 6.98 -18.46
CA PHE A 95 -29.82 5.91 -18.02
C PHE A 95 -30.12 4.93 -19.18
N ILE A 96 -29.87 3.64 -18.96
CA ILE A 96 -30.16 2.55 -19.91
C ILE A 96 -31.07 1.47 -19.33
N GLY A 97 -31.29 1.48 -18.01
CA GLY A 97 -31.95 0.41 -17.29
C GLY A 97 -31.01 -0.78 -17.02
N ALA A 98 -31.23 -1.46 -15.89
CA ALA A 98 -30.68 -2.77 -15.64
C ALA A 98 -31.54 -3.79 -16.42
N SER A 99 -31.18 -4.07 -17.66
CA SER A 99 -31.91 -5.03 -18.50
C SER A 99 -31.76 -6.47 -17.98
N ASP A 100 -32.87 -7.20 -17.96
CA ASP A 100 -32.95 -8.62 -17.59
C ASP A 100 -32.02 -9.46 -18.48
N TRP A 101 -30.92 -9.94 -17.91
CA TRP A 101 -30.27 -11.12 -18.46
C TRP A 101 -30.99 -12.37 -17.95
N ASN A 102 -31.46 -13.15 -18.92
CA ASN A 102 -31.90 -14.54 -18.96
C ASN A 102 -31.77 -15.30 -17.64
N SER A 103 -32.78 -16.13 -17.33
CA SER A 103 -33.03 -17.05 -16.19
C SER A 103 -31.89 -17.99 -15.69
N LYS A 104 -30.62 -17.62 -15.85
CA LYS A 104 -29.38 -18.30 -15.48
C LYS A 104 -28.38 -17.33 -14.80
N GLY A 105 -28.86 -16.17 -14.33
CA GLY A 105 -28.02 -14.99 -14.05
C GLY A 105 -27.68 -14.68 -12.59
N GLY A 106 -28.21 -15.41 -11.61
CA GLY A 106 -28.12 -15.05 -10.19
C GLY A 106 -29.14 -14.00 -9.76
N GLU A 107 -29.12 -13.59 -8.48
CA GLU A 107 -30.03 -12.56 -7.94
C GLU A 107 -29.52 -11.16 -8.29
N HIS A 108 -30.31 -10.39 -9.05
CA HIS A 108 -29.94 -9.03 -9.45
C HIS A 108 -30.20 -8.02 -8.31
N LEU A 109 -29.31 -7.04 -8.14
CA LEU A 109 -29.39 -6.02 -7.08
C LEU A 109 -30.73 -5.25 -7.07
N VAL A 110 -31.38 -5.09 -8.23
CA VAL A 110 -32.67 -4.37 -8.34
C VAL A 110 -33.89 -5.21 -7.97
N GLU A 111 -33.74 -6.53 -7.83
CA GLU A 111 -34.85 -7.48 -7.60
C GLU A 111 -34.96 -7.96 -6.15
N VAL A 112 -33.87 -7.86 -5.40
CA VAL A 112 -33.78 -8.32 -4.01
C VAL A 112 -34.26 -7.25 -3.01
N ASP A 113 -34.53 -7.64 -1.78
CA ASP A 113 -34.83 -6.68 -0.70
C ASP A 113 -33.56 -6.08 -0.08
N GLU A 114 -33.75 -5.08 0.78
CA GLU A 114 -32.64 -4.38 1.43
C GLU A 114 -31.89 -5.29 2.42
N ALA A 115 -32.63 -6.16 3.13
CA ALA A 115 -32.05 -7.11 4.08
C ALA A 115 -31.02 -8.01 3.40
N ARG A 116 -31.33 -8.49 2.18
CA ARG A 116 -30.42 -9.31 1.39
C ARG A 116 -29.12 -8.60 1.00
N VAL A 117 -29.20 -7.29 0.72
CA VAL A 117 -28.01 -6.46 0.46
C VAL A 117 -27.17 -6.33 1.73
N GLN A 118 -27.80 -6.02 2.86
CA GLN A 118 -27.13 -5.83 4.14
C GLN A 118 -26.48 -7.13 4.63
N ASP A 119 -27.15 -8.27 4.50
CA ASP A 119 -26.61 -9.60 4.81
C ASP A 119 -25.31 -9.85 4.03
N LEU A 120 -25.34 -9.65 2.70
CA LEU A 120 -24.14 -9.83 1.85
C LEU A 120 -22.97 -8.96 2.35
N LEU A 121 -23.25 -7.70 2.68
CA LEU A 121 -22.22 -6.76 3.13
C LEU A 121 -21.64 -7.20 4.48
N SER A 122 -22.50 -7.56 5.43
CA SER A 122 -22.09 -7.98 6.77
C SER A 122 -21.29 -9.29 6.76
N ASP A 123 -21.60 -10.21 5.84
CA ASP A 123 -20.88 -11.48 5.68
C ASP A 123 -19.52 -11.31 4.98
N SER A 124 -19.33 -10.20 4.27
CA SER A 124 -18.20 -10.03 3.35
C SER A 124 -17.23 -8.92 3.73
N LEU A 125 -17.70 -7.88 4.41
CA LEU A 125 -16.95 -6.64 4.64
C LEU A 125 -16.96 -6.24 6.13
N ASP A 126 -15.81 -5.80 6.63
CA ASP A 126 -15.62 -5.33 7.99
C ASP A 126 -14.72 -4.07 8.03
N PRO A 127 -15.15 -2.94 8.63
CA PRO A 127 -16.51 -2.68 9.11
C PRO A 127 -17.52 -2.70 7.97
N MET A 128 -18.79 -3.01 8.29
CA MET A 128 -19.88 -2.97 7.32
C MET A 128 -20.14 -1.51 6.90
N PRO A 129 -19.91 -1.13 5.63
CA PRO A 129 -20.13 0.24 5.19
C PRO A 129 -21.62 0.60 5.24
N GLU A 130 -21.93 1.85 5.61
CA GLU A 130 -23.29 2.36 5.54
C GLU A 130 -23.71 2.58 4.07
N ILE A 131 -24.72 1.83 3.63
CA ILE A 131 -25.25 1.89 2.27
C ILE A 131 -26.75 2.09 2.31
N THR A 132 -27.25 3.00 1.47
CA THR A 132 -28.67 3.17 1.19
C THR A 132 -28.93 2.91 -0.29
N ARG A 133 -29.88 2.02 -0.58
CA ARG A 133 -30.31 1.74 -1.96
C ARG A 133 -31.60 2.48 -2.29
N THR A 134 -31.59 3.17 -3.42
CA THR A 134 -32.79 3.77 -4.02
C THR A 134 -33.08 3.11 -5.36
N LEU A 135 -34.28 2.56 -5.53
CA LEU A 135 -34.73 2.00 -6.81
C LEU A 135 -35.30 3.12 -7.69
N ILE A 136 -34.93 3.10 -8.96
CA ILE A 136 -35.40 4.07 -9.97
C ILE A 136 -36.20 3.29 -11.01
N GLU A 137 -37.40 3.78 -11.31
CA GLU A 137 -38.22 3.29 -12.42
C GLU A 137 -38.41 4.43 -13.43
N TYR A 138 -37.86 4.25 -14.64
CA TYR A 138 -37.92 5.26 -15.71
C TYR A 138 -38.07 4.58 -17.08
N ASN A 139 -39.07 5.01 -17.86
CA ASN A 139 -39.41 4.43 -19.17
C ASN A 139 -39.51 2.89 -19.16
N ASP A 140 -40.30 2.33 -18.22
CA ASP A 140 -40.51 0.89 -18.00
C ASP A 140 -39.25 0.07 -17.66
N ASN A 141 -38.11 0.75 -17.42
CA ASN A 141 -36.87 0.11 -16.99
C ASN A 141 -36.60 0.37 -15.51
N LYS A 142 -35.96 -0.59 -14.86
CA LYS A 142 -35.54 -0.49 -13.45
C LYS A 142 -34.05 -0.26 -13.34
N ALA A 143 -33.66 0.51 -12.34
CA ALA A 143 -32.27 0.81 -12.00
C ALA A 143 -32.13 0.94 -10.48
N ALA A 144 -30.89 1.03 -10.00
CA ALA A 144 -30.63 1.30 -8.59
C ALA A 144 -29.49 2.29 -8.43
N VAL A 145 -29.63 3.16 -7.43
CA VAL A 145 -28.55 4.00 -6.93
C VAL A 145 -28.18 3.49 -5.56
N LEU A 146 -26.94 3.04 -5.40
CA LEU A 146 -26.36 2.76 -4.09
C LEU A 146 -25.61 3.99 -3.64
N GLN A 147 -26.15 4.65 -2.61
CA GLN A 147 -25.44 5.68 -1.86
C GLN A 147 -24.58 5.00 -0.81
N ILE A 148 -23.28 5.24 -0.86
CA ILE A 148 -22.28 4.67 0.05
C ILE A 148 -21.69 5.83 0.83
N GLU A 149 -21.78 5.77 2.16
CA GLU A 149 -21.12 6.76 3.01
C GLU A 149 -19.61 6.51 3.03
N ARG A 150 -18.84 7.61 3.09
CA ARG A 150 -17.40 7.52 3.30
C ARG A 150 -17.15 6.97 4.70
N GLU A 151 -16.38 5.89 4.78
CA GLU A 151 -15.95 5.36 6.06
C GLU A 151 -14.81 6.19 6.63
N ASP A 152 -15.04 6.76 7.82
CA ASP A 152 -14.09 7.67 8.47
C ASP A 152 -13.03 6.88 9.25
N SER A 153 -13.37 5.74 9.87
CA SER A 153 -12.41 4.78 10.45
C SER A 153 -13.10 3.61 11.15
N PRO A 154 -12.58 2.36 11.08
CA PRO A 154 -11.42 1.86 10.31
C PRO A 154 -11.73 1.62 8.81
N PRO A 155 -10.73 1.39 7.93
CA PRO A 155 -10.98 1.10 6.51
C PRO A 155 -11.77 -0.20 6.33
N VAL A 156 -12.65 -0.22 5.33
CA VAL A 156 -13.46 -1.39 4.98
C VAL A 156 -12.59 -2.46 4.32
N LEU A 157 -12.46 -3.61 4.97
CA LEU A 157 -11.70 -4.77 4.51
C LEU A 157 -12.67 -5.89 4.10
N PHE A 158 -12.20 -6.85 3.30
CA PHE A 158 -12.90 -8.11 3.12
C PHE A 158 -12.71 -9.00 4.36
N ASP A 159 -13.79 -9.35 5.06
CA ASP A 159 -13.72 -10.24 6.23
C ASP A 159 -13.67 -11.72 5.85
N THR A 160 -14.12 -12.07 4.63
CA THR A 160 -14.11 -13.43 4.11
C THR A 160 -13.33 -13.53 2.80
N SER A 161 -12.73 -14.70 2.55
CA SER A 161 -12.04 -14.97 1.28
C SER A 161 -13.03 -15.52 0.27
N ILE A 162 -13.12 -14.91 -0.92
CA ILE A 162 -13.96 -15.42 -2.01
C ILE A 162 -13.09 -16.24 -2.95
N LYS A 163 -13.42 -17.52 -3.10
CA LYS A 163 -12.74 -18.46 -4.00
C LYS A 163 -13.70 -18.94 -5.09
N SER A 164 -13.19 -19.16 -6.28
CA SER A 164 -13.90 -19.88 -7.34
C SER A 164 -14.31 -21.28 -6.86
N ASP A 165 -15.33 -21.84 -7.46
CA ASP A 165 -15.77 -23.21 -7.26
C ASP A 165 -14.63 -24.21 -7.51
N GLY A 166 -14.56 -25.23 -6.65
CA GLY A 166 -13.43 -26.16 -6.57
C GLY A 166 -12.16 -25.61 -5.89
N GLY A 167 -12.13 -24.34 -5.46
CA GLY A 167 -11.02 -23.75 -4.70
C GLY A 167 -9.77 -23.44 -5.53
N SER A 168 -9.85 -23.56 -6.86
CA SER A 168 -8.73 -23.44 -7.80
C SER A 168 -8.18 -22.01 -7.92
N ARG A 169 -9.01 -20.98 -7.72
CA ARG A 169 -8.61 -19.57 -7.82
C ARG A 169 -9.20 -18.75 -6.68
N THR A 170 -8.33 -17.99 -5.99
CA THR A 170 -8.79 -17.01 -4.99
C THR A 170 -9.06 -15.68 -5.68
N LEU A 171 -10.31 -15.20 -5.63
CA LEU A 171 -10.70 -13.90 -6.19
C LEU A 171 -10.28 -12.76 -5.25
N VAL A 172 -10.46 -12.95 -3.95
CA VAL A 172 -9.98 -12.05 -2.90
C VAL A 172 -9.68 -12.81 -1.61
N LYS A 173 -8.66 -12.38 -0.89
CA LYS A 173 -8.28 -12.92 0.42
C LYS A 173 -8.90 -12.06 1.53
N LYS A 174 -9.19 -12.67 2.68
CA LYS A 174 -9.53 -11.96 3.92
C LYS A 174 -8.44 -10.94 4.26
N GLY A 175 -8.84 -9.79 4.79
CA GLY A 175 -7.97 -8.67 5.18
C GLY A 175 -7.55 -7.77 4.03
N VAL A 176 -8.00 -8.04 2.79
CA VAL A 176 -7.71 -7.20 1.64
C VAL A 176 -8.69 -6.03 1.58
N ALA A 177 -8.20 -4.83 1.27
CA ALA A 177 -9.02 -3.68 0.94
C ALA A 177 -8.75 -3.14 -0.46
N TYR A 178 -9.74 -2.45 -1.00
CA TYR A 178 -9.66 -1.73 -2.26
C TYR A 178 -9.92 -0.25 -2.04
N ILE A 179 -9.35 0.60 -2.90
CA ILE A 179 -9.58 2.04 -2.94
C ILE A 179 -9.77 2.48 -4.39
N ARG A 180 -10.60 3.49 -4.60
CA ARG A 180 -10.82 4.08 -5.93
C ARG A 180 -9.77 5.15 -6.23
N LYS A 181 -9.19 5.10 -7.44
CA LYS A 181 -8.27 6.12 -7.96
C LYS A 181 -8.65 6.45 -9.40
N GLY A 182 -9.31 7.60 -9.59
CA GLY A 182 -10.00 7.88 -10.86
C GLY A 182 -11.15 6.90 -11.04
N SER A 183 -11.34 6.37 -12.24
CA SER A 183 -12.39 5.37 -12.54
C SER A 183 -12.06 3.93 -12.13
N GLN A 184 -10.85 3.68 -11.61
CA GLN A 184 -10.39 2.32 -11.32
C GLN A 184 -10.40 2.00 -9.82
N SER A 185 -10.83 0.78 -9.50
CA SER A 185 -10.74 0.19 -8.15
C SER A 185 -9.48 -0.69 -8.07
N ARG A 186 -8.52 -0.30 -7.23
CA ARG A 186 -7.24 -1.01 -7.05
C ARG A 186 -7.05 -1.46 -5.60
N LEU A 187 -6.18 -2.45 -5.40
CA LEU A 187 -5.76 -2.87 -4.07
C LEU A 187 -5.17 -1.67 -3.30
N MET A 188 -5.54 -1.57 -2.02
CA MET A 188 -4.90 -0.63 -1.11
C MET A 188 -3.44 -1.03 -0.86
N ARG A 189 -2.58 -0.01 -0.79
CA ARG A 189 -1.16 -0.13 -0.43
C ARG A 189 -0.98 0.41 0.99
N ASN A 190 0.13 0.08 1.64
CA ASN A 190 0.48 0.63 2.96
C ASN A 190 0.39 2.17 3.01
N SER A 191 0.78 2.87 1.93
CA SER A 191 0.61 4.33 1.82
C SER A 191 -0.84 4.79 1.90
N ASP A 192 -1.79 4.01 1.37
CA ASP A 192 -3.22 4.33 1.43
C ASP A 192 -3.75 4.13 2.86
N TYR A 193 -3.33 3.04 3.54
CA TYR A 193 -3.67 2.81 4.94
C TYR A 193 -3.14 3.91 5.86
N ARG A 194 -1.88 4.36 5.67
CA ARG A 194 -1.30 5.45 6.46
C ARG A 194 -2.11 6.74 6.36
N VAL A 195 -2.52 7.13 5.16
CA VAL A 195 -3.34 8.34 4.97
C VAL A 195 -4.69 8.24 5.70
N ILE A 196 -5.27 7.04 5.79
CA ILE A 196 -6.52 6.83 6.54
C ILE A 196 -6.26 6.93 8.04
N ILE A 197 -5.15 6.37 8.52
CA ILE A 197 -4.75 6.41 9.93
C ILE A 197 -4.39 7.85 10.36
N GLU A 198 -3.58 8.56 9.60
CA GLU A 198 -3.20 9.97 9.86
C GLU A 198 -4.45 10.85 10.01
N ARG A 199 -5.41 10.71 9.09
CA ARG A 199 -6.68 11.46 9.18
C ARG A 199 -7.53 11.07 10.39
N ARG A 200 -7.50 9.81 10.83
CA ARG A 200 -8.18 9.39 12.05
C ARG A 200 -7.62 10.14 13.24
N GLU A 201 -6.31 10.27 13.32
CA GLU A 201 -5.65 11.01 14.40
C GLU A 201 -6.00 12.49 14.34
N ASP A 202 -6.02 13.10 13.15
CA ASP A 202 -6.51 14.47 12.98
C ASP A 202 -7.95 14.63 13.52
N LEU A 203 -8.86 13.72 13.15
CA LEU A 203 -10.26 13.74 13.63
C LEU A 203 -10.39 13.51 15.14
N VAL A 204 -9.55 12.64 15.72
CA VAL A 204 -9.51 12.41 17.16
C VAL A 204 -8.98 13.65 17.88
N ASN A 205 -7.91 14.25 17.38
CA ASN A 205 -7.32 15.47 17.92
C ASN A 205 -8.31 16.64 17.84
N ASP A 206 -9.02 16.79 16.72
CA ASP A 206 -10.07 17.81 16.56
C ASP A 206 -11.19 17.62 17.58
N LYS A 207 -11.69 16.38 17.77
CA LYS A 207 -12.73 16.09 18.78
C LYS A 207 -12.25 16.29 20.22
N ILE A 208 -10.99 15.97 20.52
CA ILE A 208 -10.39 16.25 21.83
C ILE A 208 -10.31 17.76 22.05
N ASN A 209 -9.87 18.53 21.06
CA ASN A 209 -9.82 19.98 21.13
C ASN A 209 -11.21 20.59 21.30
N GLU A 210 -12.23 20.11 20.59
CA GLU A 210 -13.62 20.51 20.78
C GLU A 210 -14.14 20.18 22.18
N ALA A 211 -13.81 19.00 22.71
CA ALA A 211 -14.20 18.58 24.06
C ALA A 211 -13.50 19.42 25.14
N LEU A 212 -12.22 19.76 24.97
CA LEU A 212 -11.46 20.64 25.86
C LEU A 212 -12.01 22.08 25.83
N GLN A 213 -12.38 22.59 24.65
CA GLN A 213 -13.07 23.87 24.51
C GLN A 213 -14.47 23.83 25.15
N GLY A 214 -15.17 22.70 25.08
CA GLY A 214 -16.45 22.46 25.76
C GLY A 214 -16.31 22.45 27.28
N LEU A 215 -15.26 21.80 27.81
CA LEU A 215 -14.96 21.75 29.25
C LEU A 215 -14.52 23.11 29.81
N SER A 216 -13.72 23.87 29.06
CA SER A 216 -13.35 25.26 29.36
C SER A 216 -14.58 26.17 29.54
N ARG A 217 -15.70 25.87 28.88
CA ARG A 217 -16.96 26.62 29.01
C ARG A 217 -17.83 26.16 30.18
N MET A 218 -17.64 24.94 30.68
CA MET A 218 -18.54 24.32 31.66
C MET A 218 -17.97 24.32 33.09
N VAL A 219 -16.65 24.36 33.22
CA VAL A 219 -15.92 24.55 34.48
C VAL A 219 -15.08 25.80 34.25
N GLY A 220 -15.28 26.86 35.03
CA GLY A 220 -14.59 28.16 34.87
C GLY A 220 -13.08 28.12 35.16
N ILE A 221 -12.37 27.21 34.49
CA ILE A 221 -10.93 27.02 34.49
C ILE A 221 -10.40 27.90 33.35
N SER A 222 -9.53 28.85 33.68
CA SER A 222 -8.93 29.73 32.68
C SER A 222 -8.06 28.91 31.70
N SER A 223 -7.98 29.36 30.45
CA SER A 223 -7.12 28.80 29.40
C SER A 223 -5.69 28.49 29.88
N ASP A 224 -5.16 29.33 30.76
CA ASP A 224 -3.81 29.24 31.31
C ASP A 224 -3.60 28.05 32.27
N GLN A 225 -4.67 27.50 32.83
CA GLN A 225 -4.63 26.28 33.67
C GLN A 225 -4.79 24.99 32.85
N LEU A 226 -5.32 25.08 31.62
CA LEU A 226 -5.42 23.96 30.68
C LEU A 226 -4.11 23.75 29.91
N GLU A 227 -3.39 24.82 29.58
CA GLU A 227 -2.04 24.73 28.97
C GLU A 227 -0.99 24.05 29.87
N ASN A 228 -1.25 23.96 31.18
CA ASN A 228 -0.35 23.33 32.16
C ASN A 228 -0.89 22.01 32.72
N LEU A 229 -1.97 21.47 32.16
CA LEU A 229 -2.52 20.19 32.59
C LEU A 229 -1.75 19.08 31.88
N ASP A 230 -0.66 18.65 32.51
CA ASP A 230 0.15 17.52 32.07
C ASP A 230 -0.66 16.23 32.29
N ILE A 231 -1.50 15.88 31.31
CA ILE A 231 -2.23 14.61 31.29
C ILE A 231 -1.21 13.51 31.02
N SER A 232 -0.50 13.11 32.07
CA SER A 232 0.30 11.89 32.04
C SER A 232 -0.63 10.69 32.17
N VAL A 233 -0.82 9.98 31.06
CA VAL A 233 -1.39 8.63 31.08
C VAL A 233 -0.26 7.71 31.54
N THR A 234 -0.23 7.38 32.82
CA THR A 234 0.81 6.49 33.37
C THR A 234 0.62 5.06 32.87
N SER A 235 1.68 4.50 32.30
CA SER A 235 1.86 3.09 31.96
C SER A 235 1.73 2.23 33.22
N SER A 236 0.73 1.35 33.29
CA SER A 236 0.67 0.31 34.32
C SER A 236 1.29 -0.98 33.77
N ASP A 237 2.17 -1.62 34.54
CA ASP A 237 2.93 -2.84 34.17
C ASP A 237 2.07 -4.11 33.91
N ASP A 238 0.73 -4.05 34.03
CA ASP A 238 -0.17 -5.19 33.80
C ASP A 238 -1.16 -4.98 32.63
N GLY A 239 -0.85 -4.10 31.68
CA GLY A 239 -1.66 -3.87 30.48
C GLY A 239 -0.81 -3.66 29.22
N VAL A 240 -1.34 -4.05 28.06
CA VAL A 240 -0.72 -3.78 26.75
C VAL A 240 -0.46 -2.28 26.62
N PRO A 241 0.78 -1.82 26.43
CA PRO A 241 1.08 -0.39 26.43
C PRO A 241 0.36 0.30 25.26
N ILE A 242 -0.48 1.29 25.57
CA ILE A 242 -1.27 2.04 24.55
C ILE A 242 -0.38 2.98 23.72
N ASP A 243 0.85 3.25 24.17
CA ASP A 243 1.91 3.89 23.37
C ASP A 243 2.34 3.05 22.15
N GLU A 244 1.90 1.79 22.05
CA GLU A 244 2.16 0.93 20.89
C GLU A 244 1.04 1.03 19.83
N ILE A 245 -0.08 1.71 20.09
CA ILE A 245 -1.29 1.62 19.24
C ILE A 245 -1.80 2.99 18.74
N VAL A 246 -1.52 4.12 19.41
CA VAL A 246 -2.21 5.40 19.10
C VAL A 246 -1.35 6.69 19.20
N THR A 247 -0.11 6.70 18.71
CA THR A 247 0.62 7.98 18.56
C THR A 247 1.41 8.08 17.26
N THR A 248 1.17 9.13 16.48
CA THR A 248 2.00 9.59 15.34
C THR A 248 3.18 10.46 15.71
N GLU A 249 3.53 10.57 16.99
CA GLU A 249 4.89 10.95 17.33
C GLU A 249 5.79 9.84 16.80
N GLY A 250 6.23 10.00 15.54
CA GLY A 250 7.03 9.02 14.84
C GLY A 250 8.19 8.69 15.75
N TYR A 251 8.30 7.42 16.13
CA TYR A 251 9.27 6.96 17.13
C TYR A 251 10.56 7.75 16.97
N SER A 252 10.82 8.66 17.92
CA SER A 252 12.08 9.40 17.95
C SER A 252 13.24 8.40 18.01
N ASP A 253 12.96 7.25 18.62
CA ASP A 253 13.80 6.08 18.64
C ASP A 253 13.65 5.19 17.39
N LEU A 254 14.69 5.21 16.57
CA LEU A 254 14.86 4.40 15.36
C LEU A 254 14.85 2.90 15.68
N ASN A 255 15.35 2.49 16.86
CA ASN A 255 15.44 1.08 17.28
C ASN A 255 14.08 0.49 17.63
N LYS A 256 13.25 1.24 18.34
CA LYS A 256 11.87 0.82 18.64
C LYS A 256 11.08 0.61 17.34
N ARG A 257 11.23 1.53 16.38
CA ARG A 257 10.61 1.40 15.06
C ARG A 257 11.08 0.17 14.31
N LEU A 258 12.39 -0.08 14.26
CA LEU A 258 12.94 -1.25 13.57
C LEU A 258 12.44 -2.55 14.21
N SER A 259 12.45 -2.63 15.54
CA SER A 259 12.02 -3.80 16.30
C SER A 259 10.53 -4.12 16.06
N LEU A 260 9.68 -3.10 16.01
CA LEU A 260 8.26 -3.27 15.67
C LEU A 260 8.06 -3.73 14.22
N SER A 261 8.81 -3.16 13.28
CA SER A 261 8.72 -3.57 11.88
C SER A 261 9.17 -5.02 11.65
N VAL A 262 10.18 -5.49 12.39
CA VAL A 262 10.58 -6.91 12.39
C VAL A 262 9.46 -7.79 12.94
N LYS A 263 8.85 -7.40 14.07
CA LYS A 263 7.71 -8.12 14.64
C LYS A 263 6.52 -8.19 13.69
N GLU A 264 6.21 -7.09 13.01
CA GLU A 264 5.17 -7.02 11.98
C GLU A 264 5.53 -7.91 10.78
N TRP A 265 6.76 -7.85 10.29
CA TRP A 265 7.25 -8.68 9.19
C TRP A 265 7.08 -10.18 9.46
N ASN A 266 7.38 -10.65 10.67
CA ASN A 266 7.16 -12.05 11.04
C ASN A 266 5.68 -12.46 11.03
N SER A 267 4.76 -11.50 11.20
CA SER A 267 3.32 -11.76 11.23
C SER A 267 2.64 -11.59 9.87
N SER A 268 3.04 -10.59 9.08
CA SER A 268 2.36 -10.15 7.86
C SER A 268 3.20 -10.34 6.59
N GLY A 269 4.51 -10.54 6.72
CA GLY A 269 5.47 -10.54 5.62
C GLY A 269 5.75 -9.15 5.05
N GLU A 270 5.28 -8.06 5.68
CA GLU A 270 5.49 -6.72 5.16
C GLU A 270 6.94 -6.22 5.35
N LEU A 271 7.58 -5.84 4.26
CA LEU A 271 8.88 -5.16 4.23
C LEU A 271 8.71 -3.64 4.13
N TYR A 272 9.77 -2.89 4.42
CA TYR A 272 9.75 -1.46 4.12
C TYR A 272 9.56 -1.21 2.63
N SER A 273 8.53 -0.44 2.29
CA SER A 273 8.23 0.00 0.91
C SER A 273 8.78 1.39 0.59
N SER A 274 9.28 2.11 1.60
CA SER A 274 9.80 3.47 1.47
C SER A 274 11.32 3.48 1.54
N ARG A 275 11.97 3.76 0.41
CA ARG A 275 13.43 3.95 0.32
C ARG A 275 13.97 4.95 1.33
N LYS A 276 13.26 6.07 1.53
CA LYS A 276 13.66 7.12 2.47
C LYS A 276 13.81 6.61 3.91
N VAL A 277 12.98 5.64 4.32
CA VAL A 277 13.14 5.01 5.64
C VAL A 277 14.44 4.23 5.70
N ILE A 278 14.74 3.43 4.66
CA ILE A 278 15.95 2.61 4.65
C ILE A 278 17.20 3.48 4.53
N TYR A 279 17.16 4.59 3.81
CA TYR A 279 18.25 5.58 3.79
C TYR A 279 18.52 6.20 5.16
N LYS A 280 17.47 6.48 5.94
CA LYS A 280 17.64 6.93 7.34
C LYS A 280 18.26 5.83 8.22
N MET A 281 17.91 4.56 7.98
CA MET A 281 18.54 3.43 8.67
C MET A 281 20.02 3.33 8.30
N LEU A 282 20.37 3.40 7.01
CA LEU A 282 21.77 3.42 6.54
C LEU A 282 22.56 4.55 7.18
N LYS A 283 22.01 5.78 7.17
CA LYS A 283 22.67 6.95 7.76
C LYS A 283 22.97 6.80 9.26
N ARG A 284 22.08 6.12 9.99
CA ARG A 284 22.17 5.94 11.44
C ARG A 284 22.54 4.50 11.81
N GLY A 285 23.23 3.79 10.92
CA GLY A 285 23.55 2.36 11.10
C GLY A 285 24.26 2.07 12.42
N GLU A 286 25.19 2.93 12.83
CA GLU A 286 25.94 2.79 14.10
C GLU A 286 25.08 2.98 15.35
N GLU A 287 23.91 3.63 15.22
CA GLU A 287 22.98 3.85 16.33
C GLU A 287 21.95 2.72 16.46
N LEU A 288 21.92 1.80 15.50
CA LEU A 288 21.00 0.67 15.48
C LEU A 288 21.54 -0.49 16.33
N ASP A 289 20.69 -0.97 17.22
CA ASP A 289 20.86 -2.24 17.92
C ASP A 289 20.53 -3.38 16.94
N LEU A 290 21.49 -3.73 16.09
CA LEU A 290 21.34 -4.74 15.05
C LEU A 290 21.55 -6.15 15.61
N ASN A 291 20.61 -7.04 15.32
CA ASN A 291 20.75 -8.48 15.46
C ASN A 291 20.51 -9.13 14.08
N ASP A 292 20.74 -10.43 13.97
CA ASP A 292 20.63 -11.15 12.68
C ASP A 292 19.24 -10.97 12.02
N GLU A 293 18.17 -11.04 12.82
CA GLU A 293 16.79 -10.85 12.36
C GLU A 293 16.52 -9.43 11.80
N LYS A 294 17.04 -8.39 12.47
CA LYS A 294 16.95 -6.99 12.01
C LYS A 294 17.79 -6.79 10.74
N CYS A 295 18.97 -7.38 10.67
CA CYS A 295 19.84 -7.33 9.49
C CYS A 295 19.17 -8.02 8.30
N GLU A 296 18.57 -9.19 8.48
CA GLU A 296 17.80 -9.89 7.47
C GLU A 296 16.62 -9.03 6.97
N PHE A 297 15.81 -8.51 7.89
CA PHE A 297 14.67 -7.64 7.54
C PHE A 297 15.11 -6.42 6.71
N LEU A 298 16.21 -5.76 7.11
CA LEU A 298 16.75 -4.61 6.38
C LEU A 298 17.35 -5.03 5.03
N ALA A 299 17.97 -6.21 4.94
CA ALA A 299 18.51 -6.74 3.70
C ALA A 299 17.41 -7.04 2.67
N GLN A 300 16.37 -7.76 3.09
CA GLN A 300 15.21 -8.06 2.25
C GLN A 300 14.48 -6.78 1.86
N SER A 301 14.29 -5.84 2.80
CA SER A 301 13.70 -4.52 2.52
C SER A 301 14.49 -3.74 1.48
N SER A 302 15.82 -3.82 1.50
CA SER A 302 16.69 -3.12 0.53
C SER A 302 16.56 -3.72 -0.88
N ILE A 303 16.57 -5.05 -0.99
CA ILE A 303 16.38 -5.77 -2.25
C ILE A 303 15.00 -5.45 -2.84
N ASN A 304 13.95 -5.45 -2.01
CA ASN A 304 12.58 -5.08 -2.40
C ASN A 304 12.49 -3.64 -2.96
N ASN A 305 13.43 -2.77 -2.59
CA ASN A 305 13.55 -1.39 -3.06
C ASN A 305 14.60 -1.19 -4.17
N ASN A 306 15.08 -2.27 -4.77
CA ASN A 306 16.05 -2.29 -5.88
C ASN A 306 17.39 -1.60 -5.55
N PHE A 307 17.93 -1.82 -4.35
CA PHE A 307 19.31 -1.46 -4.06
C PHE A 307 20.03 -2.54 -3.24
N PRO A 308 21.37 -2.64 -3.33
CA PRO A 308 22.12 -3.73 -2.71
C PRO A 308 22.20 -3.53 -1.19
N PRO A 309 21.99 -4.58 -0.38
CA PRO A 309 22.03 -4.50 1.08
C PRO A 309 23.44 -4.71 1.67
N ALA A 310 24.48 -4.03 1.19
CA ALA A 310 25.85 -4.38 1.62
C ALA A 310 26.06 -4.14 3.12
N GLU A 311 25.64 -2.99 3.65
CA GLU A 311 25.72 -2.68 5.10
C GLU A 311 25.15 -3.81 5.96
N TRP A 312 23.92 -4.23 5.67
CA TRP A 312 23.19 -5.22 6.47
C TRP A 312 23.79 -6.60 6.36
N ILE A 313 24.28 -6.95 5.17
CA ILE A 313 25.00 -8.20 4.93
C ILE A 313 26.32 -8.21 5.70
N ILE A 314 27.05 -7.08 5.72
CA ILE A 314 28.33 -6.95 6.40
C ILE A 314 28.15 -7.03 7.92
N ALA A 315 27.08 -6.41 8.45
CA ALA A 315 26.73 -6.40 9.87
C ALA A 315 26.16 -7.73 10.38
N HIS A 316 25.68 -8.62 9.50
CA HIS A 316 25.15 -9.92 9.87
C HIS A 316 26.27 -10.89 10.27
N SER A 317 26.09 -11.58 11.41
CA SER A 317 27.18 -12.33 12.05
C SER A 317 27.31 -13.79 11.59
N GLU A 318 26.22 -14.40 11.12
CA GLU A 318 26.14 -15.81 10.68
C GLU A 318 25.74 -15.97 9.18
N ASP A 319 25.66 -17.23 8.72
CA ASP A 319 25.61 -17.69 7.32
C ASP A 319 24.49 -17.04 6.48
N LEU A 320 24.86 -15.97 5.77
CA LEU A 320 23.99 -15.20 4.88
C LEU A 320 23.37 -16.02 3.74
N GLY A 321 23.90 -17.21 3.46
CA GLY A 321 23.37 -18.11 2.44
C GLY A 321 21.92 -18.49 2.69
N ASP A 322 21.56 -18.79 3.95
CA ASP A 322 20.22 -19.25 4.32
C ASP A 322 19.17 -18.14 4.17
N CYS A 323 19.48 -16.94 4.66
CA CYS A 323 18.65 -15.74 4.51
C CYS A 323 18.33 -15.43 3.04
N LEU A 324 19.34 -15.45 2.17
CA LEU A 324 19.14 -15.21 0.74
C LEU A 324 18.37 -16.35 0.07
N SER A 325 18.57 -17.60 0.50
CA SER A 325 17.84 -18.77 0.02
C SER A 325 16.35 -18.67 0.33
N ASP A 326 16.01 -18.21 1.55
CA ASP A 326 14.63 -18.00 1.97
C ASP A 326 13.98 -16.82 1.23
N PHE A 327 14.73 -15.75 0.95
CA PHE A 327 14.25 -14.66 0.11
C PHE A 327 13.95 -15.13 -1.33
N TYR A 328 14.85 -15.93 -1.93
CA TYR A 328 14.66 -16.53 -3.26
C TYR A 328 13.35 -17.33 -3.34
N LYS A 329 13.08 -18.19 -2.34
CA LYS A 329 11.91 -19.06 -2.33
C LYS A 329 10.59 -18.31 -2.12
N ASN A 330 10.59 -17.27 -1.29
CA ASN A 330 9.34 -16.72 -0.75
C ASN A 330 8.94 -15.37 -1.38
N GLN A 331 9.89 -14.56 -1.86
CA GLN A 331 9.62 -13.15 -2.17
C GLN A 331 10.18 -12.66 -3.50
N LEU A 332 11.14 -13.38 -4.10
CA LEU A 332 11.77 -12.97 -5.34
C LEU A 332 10.75 -12.83 -6.48
N ASN A 333 10.84 -11.72 -7.20
CA ASN A 333 10.07 -11.46 -8.41
C ASN A 333 10.90 -10.68 -9.43
N GLY A 334 10.37 -10.54 -10.65
CA GLY A 334 11.11 -9.99 -11.78
C GLY A 334 11.55 -8.55 -11.62
N ARG A 335 11.00 -7.78 -10.66
CA ARG A 335 11.46 -6.42 -10.39
C ARG A 335 12.80 -6.40 -9.62
N MET A 336 13.02 -7.39 -8.77
CA MET A 336 14.14 -7.48 -7.84
C MET A 336 15.29 -8.32 -8.38
N ILE A 337 15.03 -9.14 -9.39
CA ILE A 337 15.95 -10.16 -9.91
C ILE A 337 17.35 -9.62 -10.19
N SER A 338 17.47 -8.48 -10.87
CA SER A 338 18.76 -7.91 -11.24
C SER A 338 19.63 -7.57 -10.02
N VAL A 339 19.04 -6.99 -8.96
CA VAL A 339 19.79 -6.65 -7.74
C VAL A 339 20.11 -7.92 -6.96
N PHE A 340 19.15 -8.84 -6.86
CA PHE A 340 19.33 -10.11 -6.14
C PHE A 340 20.44 -10.97 -6.78
N GLU A 341 20.46 -11.11 -8.11
CA GLU A 341 21.53 -11.79 -8.85
C GLU A 341 22.88 -11.10 -8.65
N SER A 342 22.92 -9.77 -8.72
CA SER A 342 24.15 -9.00 -8.53
C SER A 342 24.75 -9.24 -7.15
N VAL A 343 23.92 -9.25 -6.10
CA VAL A 343 24.35 -9.53 -4.72
C VAL A 343 24.92 -10.95 -4.61
N ASN A 344 24.21 -11.96 -5.11
CA ASN A 344 24.67 -13.35 -5.08
C ASN A 344 25.94 -13.57 -5.92
N TYR A 345 26.09 -12.86 -7.04
CA TYR A 345 27.30 -12.86 -7.87
C TYR A 345 28.53 -12.32 -7.13
N LEU A 346 28.35 -11.22 -6.40
CA LEU A 346 29.42 -10.64 -5.56
C LEU A 346 29.77 -11.56 -4.39
N MET A 347 28.77 -12.18 -3.76
CA MET A 347 28.93 -13.12 -2.65
C MET A 347 29.44 -14.50 -3.08
N LYS A 348 29.62 -14.76 -4.38
CA LYS A 348 30.01 -16.06 -4.93
C LYS A 348 29.02 -17.19 -4.56
N ASN A 349 27.74 -16.86 -4.42
CA ASN A 349 26.68 -17.83 -4.11
C ASN A 349 26.20 -18.53 -5.40
N GLU A 350 26.97 -19.52 -5.84
CA GLU A 350 26.69 -20.27 -7.07
C GLU A 350 25.39 -21.07 -7.00
N GLU A 351 25.05 -21.59 -5.82
CA GLU A 351 23.85 -22.41 -5.62
C GLU A 351 22.58 -21.61 -5.94
N ILE A 352 22.43 -20.40 -5.39
CA ILE A 352 21.28 -19.54 -5.66
C ILE A 352 21.25 -19.10 -7.12
N LEU A 353 22.40 -18.75 -7.71
CA LEU A 353 22.44 -18.35 -9.12
C LEU A 353 22.02 -19.49 -10.04
N ARG A 354 22.45 -20.73 -9.76
CA ARG A 354 22.00 -21.93 -10.50
C ARG A 354 20.50 -22.16 -10.32
N ALA A 355 19.99 -22.04 -9.09
CA ALA A 355 18.57 -22.14 -8.83
C ALA A 355 17.75 -21.08 -9.58
N ILE A 356 18.27 -19.88 -9.81
CA ILE A 356 17.61 -18.88 -10.65
C ILE A 356 17.66 -19.28 -12.14
N ALA A 357 18.82 -19.67 -12.64
CA ALA A 357 19.01 -20.04 -14.05
C ALA A 357 18.17 -21.26 -14.46
N ASP A 358 18.04 -22.25 -13.58
CA ASP A 358 17.32 -23.50 -13.84
C ASP A 358 15.80 -23.38 -13.63
N ASN A 359 15.29 -22.25 -13.11
CA ASN A 359 13.88 -22.10 -12.79
C ASN A 359 13.06 -21.62 -14.00
N GLU A 360 12.59 -22.57 -14.81
CA GLU A 360 11.77 -22.33 -15.99
C GLU A 360 10.43 -21.62 -15.70
N ASP A 361 9.88 -21.78 -14.47
CA ASP A 361 8.63 -21.14 -14.07
C ASP A 361 8.81 -19.62 -13.85
N MET A 362 10.02 -19.20 -13.50
CA MET A 362 10.39 -17.81 -13.32
C MET A 362 10.93 -17.22 -14.63
N ASN A 363 10.04 -16.92 -15.58
CA ASN A 363 10.42 -16.32 -16.86
C ASN A 363 10.84 -14.84 -16.71
N PHE A 364 12.02 -14.62 -16.13
CA PHE A 364 12.64 -13.31 -15.96
C PHE A 364 13.38 -12.94 -17.24
N ASN A 365 12.74 -12.16 -18.12
CA ASN A 365 13.34 -11.65 -19.35
C ASN A 365 14.66 -10.86 -19.17
N THR A 366 15.08 -10.58 -17.92
CA THR A 366 16.25 -9.76 -17.57
C THR A 366 17.22 -10.49 -16.64
N SER A 367 17.10 -11.80 -16.47
CA SER A 367 18.05 -12.59 -15.65
C SER A 367 19.42 -12.63 -16.32
N ASN A 368 20.48 -12.44 -15.53
CA ASN A 368 21.88 -12.61 -15.95
C ASN A 368 22.57 -13.75 -15.19
N ALA A 369 21.79 -14.65 -14.58
CA ALA A 369 22.31 -15.69 -13.69
C ALA A 369 23.34 -16.60 -14.38
N GLU A 370 23.09 -17.05 -15.61
CA GLU A 370 24.03 -17.87 -16.38
C GLU A 370 25.38 -17.16 -16.60
N GLU A 371 25.34 -15.91 -17.07
CA GLU A 371 26.55 -15.08 -17.28
C GLU A 371 27.32 -14.87 -15.97
N TYR A 372 26.60 -14.65 -14.87
CA TYR A 372 27.21 -14.48 -13.55
C TYR A 372 27.84 -15.78 -13.02
N ILE A 373 27.25 -16.94 -13.28
CA ILE A 373 27.86 -18.25 -12.95
C ILE A 373 29.17 -18.43 -13.71
N GLU A 374 29.18 -18.18 -15.03
CA GLU A 374 30.39 -18.31 -15.86
C GLU A 374 31.53 -17.41 -15.37
N ASN A 375 31.20 -16.23 -14.85
CA ASN A 375 32.16 -15.24 -14.40
C ASN A 375 32.35 -15.21 -12.88
N ILE A 376 31.81 -16.16 -12.11
CA ILE A 376 31.77 -16.11 -10.63
C ILE A 376 33.17 -16.08 -9.98
N GLN A 377 34.18 -16.61 -10.67
CA GLN A 377 35.58 -16.59 -10.24
C GLN A 377 36.37 -15.39 -10.77
N SER A 378 35.72 -14.45 -11.47
CA SER A 378 36.38 -13.23 -11.95
C SER A 378 36.90 -12.37 -10.78
N PRO A 379 38.01 -11.64 -10.98
CA PRO A 379 38.48 -10.66 -10.00
C PRO A 379 37.40 -9.66 -9.62
N VAL A 380 37.38 -9.23 -8.35
CA VAL A 380 36.36 -8.34 -7.77
C VAL A 380 36.14 -7.08 -8.60
N SER A 381 37.22 -6.42 -9.04
CA SER A 381 37.09 -5.22 -9.86
C SER A 381 36.42 -5.48 -11.21
N LYS A 382 36.72 -6.61 -11.85
CA LYS A 382 36.04 -7.04 -13.08
C LYS A 382 34.55 -7.31 -12.84
N LYS A 383 34.19 -7.91 -11.71
CA LYS A 383 32.77 -8.12 -11.33
C LYS A 383 32.03 -6.79 -11.20
N ILE A 384 32.60 -5.83 -10.47
CA ILE A 384 31.99 -4.50 -10.28
C ILE A 384 31.88 -3.77 -11.63
N GLN A 385 32.91 -3.83 -12.47
CA GLN A 385 32.86 -3.23 -13.81
C GLN A 385 31.74 -3.83 -14.68
N GLN A 386 31.52 -5.14 -14.60
CA GLN A 386 30.43 -5.82 -15.31
C GLN A 386 29.06 -5.35 -14.79
N LEU A 387 28.88 -5.29 -13.47
CA LEU A 387 27.62 -4.86 -12.85
C LEU A 387 27.28 -3.39 -13.10
N THR A 388 28.28 -2.51 -13.06
CA THR A 388 28.09 -1.06 -13.17
C THR A 388 28.21 -0.56 -14.61
N SER A 389 28.77 -1.37 -15.52
CA SER A 389 29.19 -0.96 -16.86
C SER A 389 30.12 0.26 -16.87
N ARG A 390 30.91 0.45 -15.79
CA ARG A 390 31.80 1.60 -15.58
C ARG A 390 33.19 1.15 -15.20
N GLN A 391 34.18 2.00 -15.49
CA GLN A 391 35.58 1.84 -15.05
C GLN A 391 35.90 2.71 -13.83
N ASN A 392 35.19 3.83 -13.69
CA ASN A 392 35.34 4.79 -12.60
C ASN A 392 33.98 5.08 -11.95
N ILE A 393 33.99 5.39 -10.66
CA ILE A 393 32.85 5.88 -9.88
C ILE A 393 33.13 7.32 -9.47
N THR A 394 32.20 8.23 -9.76
CA THR A 394 32.33 9.64 -9.39
C THR A 394 31.84 9.84 -7.95
N ILE A 395 32.74 10.26 -7.05
CA ILE A 395 32.45 10.55 -5.64
C ILE A 395 32.87 12.00 -5.37
N ALA A 396 31.99 12.81 -4.79
CA ALA A 396 32.24 14.23 -4.53
C ALA A 396 32.76 15.04 -5.75
N GLY A 397 32.36 14.65 -6.97
CA GLY A 397 32.81 15.29 -8.22
C GLY A 397 34.19 14.84 -8.72
N HIS A 398 34.79 13.83 -8.10
CA HIS A 398 36.05 13.22 -8.50
C HIS A 398 35.86 11.80 -8.99
N ASP A 399 36.51 11.44 -10.10
CA ASP A 399 36.47 10.08 -10.64
C ASP A 399 37.50 9.19 -9.94
N HIS A 400 37.02 8.11 -9.34
CA HIS A 400 37.84 7.09 -8.70
C HIS A 400 37.76 5.79 -9.49
N SER A 401 38.91 5.21 -9.87
CA SER A 401 38.91 3.90 -10.52
C SER A 401 38.43 2.82 -9.56
N ILE A 402 37.66 1.87 -10.09
CA ILE A 402 37.14 0.73 -9.30
C ILE A 402 38.31 -0.05 -8.66
N ASP A 403 39.41 -0.26 -9.37
CA ASP A 403 40.59 -0.96 -8.82
C ASP A 403 41.17 -0.25 -7.58
N ASN A 404 41.20 1.09 -7.59
CA ASN A 404 41.69 1.87 -6.45
C ASN A 404 40.71 1.79 -5.26
N LEU A 405 39.40 1.84 -5.52
CA LEU A 405 38.38 1.72 -4.48
C LEU A 405 38.40 0.33 -3.83
N VAL A 406 38.54 -0.73 -4.63
CA VAL A 406 38.63 -2.11 -4.13
C VAL A 406 39.89 -2.32 -3.29
N SER A 407 41.06 -1.88 -3.77
CA SER A 407 42.35 -2.14 -3.14
C SER A 407 42.63 -1.28 -1.90
N SER A 408 42.25 0.00 -1.92
CA SER A 408 42.60 0.95 -0.86
C SER A 408 41.42 1.35 0.03
N GLY A 409 40.18 0.98 -0.35
CA GLY A 409 38.96 1.50 0.25
C GLY A 409 38.61 2.92 -0.19
N GLY A 410 39.60 3.76 -0.53
CA GLY A 410 39.41 5.11 -1.04
C GLY A 410 38.42 5.96 -0.20
N PRO A 411 37.70 6.90 -0.82
CA PRO A 411 36.65 7.68 -0.15
C PRO A 411 35.28 6.97 -0.19
N LEU A 412 35.25 5.63 -0.14
CA LEU A 412 34.01 4.87 -0.29
C LEU A 412 32.97 5.21 0.78
N GLU A 413 33.36 5.20 2.07
CA GLU A 413 32.45 5.46 3.19
C GLU A 413 31.94 6.92 3.17
N THR A 414 32.82 7.89 2.92
CA THR A 414 32.42 9.29 2.74
C THR A 414 31.48 9.46 1.56
N GLY A 415 31.73 8.76 0.45
CA GLY A 415 30.86 8.79 -0.72
C GLY A 415 29.47 8.20 -0.45
N LEU A 416 29.39 7.13 0.34
CA LEU A 416 28.12 6.54 0.78
C LEU A 416 27.33 7.53 1.63
N GLU A 417 27.96 8.12 2.64
CA GLU A 417 27.33 9.11 3.53
C GLU A 417 26.76 10.30 2.72
N GLU A 418 27.56 10.89 1.83
CA GLU A 418 27.13 12.02 1.00
C GLU A 418 25.96 11.68 0.06
N VAL A 419 26.00 10.49 -0.56
CA VAL A 419 24.94 10.04 -1.48
C VAL A 419 23.65 9.75 -0.71
N VAL A 420 23.75 9.13 0.46
CA VAL A 420 22.60 8.86 1.34
C VAL A 420 21.93 10.17 1.78
N ASP A 421 22.71 11.20 2.11
CA ASP A 421 22.18 12.52 2.49
C ASP A 421 21.39 13.20 1.36
N ARG A 422 21.91 13.12 0.13
CA ARG A 422 21.19 13.61 -1.05
C ARG A 422 19.92 12.80 -1.30
N LEU A 423 19.97 11.48 -1.14
CA LEU A 423 18.82 10.60 -1.34
C LEU A 423 17.71 10.78 -0.28
N ILE A 424 18.07 11.07 0.97
CA ILE A 424 17.09 11.45 2.01
C ILE A 424 16.37 12.76 1.63
N SER A 425 17.07 13.66 0.96
CA SER A 425 16.59 14.97 0.55
C SER A 425 15.70 14.92 -0.70
N SER A 426 16.16 14.29 -1.80
CA SER A 426 15.48 14.37 -3.11
C SER A 426 15.30 13.06 -3.89
N ASP A 427 15.65 11.88 -3.36
CA ASP A 427 15.50 10.53 -3.99
C ASP A 427 15.68 10.53 -5.53
N GLU A 428 16.78 11.10 -6.00
CA GLU A 428 17.06 11.29 -7.42
C GLU A 428 17.57 10.00 -8.08
N ALA A 429 17.21 9.78 -9.35
CA ALA A 429 17.58 8.55 -10.07
C ALA A 429 19.09 8.37 -10.22
N ASN A 430 19.82 9.47 -10.43
CA ASN A 430 21.27 9.44 -10.57
C ASN A 430 21.95 9.04 -9.24
N ASP A 431 21.54 9.64 -8.12
CA ASP A 431 22.09 9.30 -6.80
C ASP A 431 21.81 7.85 -6.42
N ARG A 432 20.66 7.28 -6.82
CA ARG A 432 20.39 5.84 -6.63
C ARG A 432 21.33 4.94 -7.41
N SER A 433 21.72 5.35 -8.61
CA SER A 433 22.72 4.62 -9.39
C SER A 433 24.06 4.65 -8.67
N ILE A 434 24.48 5.83 -8.20
CA ILE A 434 25.75 5.99 -7.48
C ILE A 434 25.75 5.17 -6.19
N LEU A 435 24.68 5.23 -5.39
CA LEU A 435 24.55 4.42 -4.16
C LEU A 435 24.75 2.94 -4.46
N ARG A 436 24.09 2.43 -5.50
CA ARG A 436 24.21 1.02 -5.89
C ARG A 436 25.63 0.64 -6.32
N ASP A 437 26.32 1.50 -7.08
CA ASP A 437 27.71 1.26 -7.49
C ASP A 437 28.65 1.22 -6.27
N LEU A 438 28.43 2.11 -5.29
CA LEU A 438 29.19 2.13 -4.03
C LEU A 438 28.90 0.92 -3.15
N GLU A 439 27.63 0.56 -2.96
CA GLU A 439 27.21 -0.63 -2.18
C GLU A 439 27.77 -1.93 -2.78
N TYR A 440 27.73 -2.09 -4.11
CA TYR A 440 28.37 -3.23 -4.78
C TYR A 440 29.89 -3.27 -4.53
N THR A 441 30.55 -2.11 -4.61
CA THR A 441 31.99 -2.02 -4.35
C THR A 441 32.31 -2.40 -2.91
N ARG A 442 31.50 -1.95 -1.95
CA ARG A 442 31.65 -2.25 -0.52
C ARG A 442 31.44 -3.74 -0.23
N LEU A 443 30.35 -4.32 -0.73
CA LEU A 443 30.06 -5.74 -0.56
C LEU A 443 31.18 -6.62 -1.12
N ALA A 444 31.62 -6.33 -2.35
CA ALA A 444 32.63 -7.14 -3.01
C ALA A 444 33.99 -7.08 -2.29
N ARG A 445 34.35 -5.91 -1.75
CA ARG A 445 35.56 -5.74 -0.93
C ARG A 445 35.48 -6.54 0.38
N HIS A 446 34.33 -6.54 1.05
CA HIS A 446 34.13 -7.34 2.26
C HIS A 446 34.31 -8.83 1.98
N VAL A 447 33.67 -9.33 0.92
CA VAL A 447 33.75 -10.74 0.51
C VAL A 447 35.18 -11.16 0.13
N ASP A 448 35.97 -10.28 -0.48
CA ASP A 448 37.37 -10.56 -0.85
C ASP A 448 38.34 -10.52 0.33
N SER A 449 37.95 -9.83 1.41
CA SER A 449 38.76 -9.72 2.63
C SER A 449 38.59 -10.89 3.60
N LYS A 450 37.54 -11.70 3.42
CA LYS A 450 37.31 -12.97 4.14
C LYS A 450 38.00 -14.11 3.41
#